data_AF-A0A7S4L8X6-F1
#
_entry.id   AF-A0A7S4L8X6-F1
#
_cell.length_a   1.000
_cell.length_b   1.000
_cell.length_c   1.000
_cell.angle_alpha   90.00
_cell.angle_beta   90.00
_cell.angle_gamma   90.00
#
_symmetry.space_group_name_H-M   'P 1'
#
loop_
_entity.id
_entity.type
_entity.pdbx_description
1 polymer ?
#
loop_
_entity_poly.entity_id
_entity_poly.type
_entity_poly.pdbx_seq_one_letter_code
_entity_poly.pdbx_strand_id
1 'polypeptide(L)'
;MFRRPLLYVRPLVDMKKCASMENPFAHFSYDKQGSSCINQRQVSTKRKQPVEMKAEDATGGEAKKVQGKKAKSKVSTSQRPDKKQKTEHIEGFIKFIPDYKTLLERAGLSIASDVILPVVSGNPSGWRERWASVCDDCFKRGIHCSHYDEKPLKLLLLGHNPSQKTWEVGVAYGNPSNRFWTLLRKSEILPSKWREDDQLWRINNMMPHELGIGISDIGCFPGSDAAEFGHDVMLQWREDFYKRARAHLHRCCSVLKNGEENKKRKKNNERVKEEEEEEHRQEEFSADELDRMAPRIVAFTGKRHYSMLFQPQLKKVDSYGKQDLLPPRWPFPASTEVWILPSPSGRAAMSSADREAPYLELSQRLLELKSE
;
A
#
# COMPACT_ATOMS: atom_id res chain seq x y z
N MET A 1 -56.97 -14.04 -26.72
CA MET A 1 -56.65 -15.47 -26.50
C MET A 1 -55.25 -15.56 -25.91
N PHE A 2 -55.16 -16.03 -24.67
CA PHE A 2 -53.94 -16.18 -23.90
C PHE A 2 -53.02 -17.27 -24.48
N ARG A 3 -51.72 -17.00 -24.59
CA ARG A 3 -50.67 -18.04 -24.46
C ARG A 3 -49.55 -17.52 -23.56
N ARG A 4 -49.30 -18.31 -22.52
CA ARG A 4 -48.34 -18.12 -21.42
C ARG A 4 -46.90 -18.53 -21.82
N PRO A 5 -45.89 -18.12 -21.04
CA PRO A 5 -44.46 -18.26 -21.37
C PRO A 5 -43.86 -19.61 -20.95
N LEU A 6 -42.77 -20.01 -21.62
CA LEU A 6 -41.94 -21.16 -21.30
C LEU A 6 -41.03 -20.86 -20.09
N LEU A 7 -41.17 -21.67 -19.05
CA LEU A 7 -40.30 -21.76 -17.88
C LEU A 7 -39.03 -22.54 -18.24
N TYR A 8 -37.86 -21.97 -17.96
CA TYR A 8 -36.58 -22.65 -18.03
C TYR A 8 -36.28 -23.31 -16.66
N VAL A 9 -36.22 -24.64 -16.64
CA VAL A 9 -35.96 -25.46 -15.45
C VAL A 9 -34.48 -25.89 -15.49
N ARG A 10 -33.74 -25.58 -14.42
CA ARG A 10 -32.38 -26.11 -14.18
C ARG A 10 -32.45 -27.59 -13.76
N PRO A 11 -31.52 -28.47 -14.19
CA PRO A 11 -31.38 -29.78 -13.57
C PRO A 11 -30.60 -29.69 -12.26
N LEU A 12 -31.20 -30.28 -11.22
CA LEU A 12 -30.56 -30.76 -10.00
C LEU A 12 -29.61 -31.90 -10.37
N VAL A 13 -28.35 -31.81 -9.95
CA VAL A 13 -27.43 -32.97 -9.95
C VAL A 13 -27.33 -33.49 -8.52
N ASP A 14 -27.62 -34.77 -8.42
CA ASP A 14 -27.76 -35.58 -7.22
C ASP A 14 -26.40 -35.79 -6.52
N MET A 15 -26.33 -35.41 -5.26
CA MET A 15 -25.24 -35.74 -4.34
C MET A 15 -25.52 -37.11 -3.73
N LYS A 16 -24.72 -38.13 -4.08
CA LYS A 16 -24.41 -39.24 -3.17
C LYS A 16 -23.18 -40.04 -3.59
N LYS A 17 -22.27 -40.17 -2.61
CA LYS A 17 -21.22 -41.18 -2.41
C LYS A 17 -19.95 -41.09 -3.27
N CYS A 18 -18.92 -40.48 -2.70
CA CYS A 18 -17.63 -41.14 -2.49
C CYS A 18 -17.04 -40.68 -1.16
N ALA A 19 -16.79 -41.65 -0.29
CA ALA A 19 -16.18 -41.50 1.01
C ALA A 19 -14.66 -41.70 0.91
N SER A 20 -13.98 -41.33 1.99
CA SER A 20 -12.56 -41.53 2.32
C SER A 20 -11.56 -40.68 1.55
N MET A 21 -11.05 -39.62 2.20
CA MET A 21 -9.70 -39.60 2.75
C MET A 21 -9.59 -38.47 3.79
N GLU A 22 -8.80 -38.75 4.82
CA GLU A 22 -8.77 -38.15 6.14
C GLU A 22 -8.21 -36.72 6.15
N ASN A 23 -8.81 -35.84 6.98
CA ASN A 23 -8.26 -34.53 7.34
C ASN A 23 -8.05 -34.50 8.86
N PRO A 24 -6.81 -34.56 9.37
CA PRO A 24 -6.54 -34.36 10.78
C PRO A 24 -6.43 -32.85 11.07
N PHE A 25 -6.85 -32.44 12.26
CA PHE A 25 -6.90 -31.06 12.80
C PHE A 25 -8.25 -30.33 12.69
N ALA A 26 -9.25 -30.90 13.36
CA ALA A 26 -10.31 -30.12 13.99
C ALA A 26 -10.32 -30.43 15.50
N HIS A 27 -9.82 -29.51 16.32
CA HIS A 27 -10.23 -29.40 17.72
C HIS A 27 -9.97 -27.96 18.19
N PHE A 28 -11.01 -27.14 18.26
CA PHE A 28 -11.27 -26.27 19.40
C PHE A 28 -12.77 -25.94 19.39
N SER A 29 -13.50 -26.59 20.29
CA SER A 29 -14.91 -26.36 20.56
C SER A 29 -15.08 -25.07 21.35
N TYR A 30 -15.98 -24.20 20.90
CA TYR A 30 -16.49 -23.07 21.67
C TYR A 30 -17.64 -23.56 22.54
N ASP A 31 -17.45 -23.60 23.86
CA ASP A 31 -18.57 -23.74 24.80
C ASP A 31 -19.14 -22.38 25.16
N LYS A 32 -20.42 -22.21 24.84
CA LYS A 32 -21.32 -21.20 25.38
C LYS A 32 -21.94 -21.76 26.66
N GLN A 33 -21.65 -21.16 27.81
CA GLN A 33 -22.61 -21.09 28.90
C GLN A 33 -22.59 -19.69 29.48
N GLY A 34 -23.77 -19.05 29.46
CA GLY A 34 -24.00 -17.81 30.16
C GLY A 34 -24.19 -18.07 31.65
N SER A 35 -23.87 -17.07 32.46
CA SER A 35 -24.58 -16.78 33.70
C SER A 35 -24.29 -15.35 34.13
N SER A 36 -25.38 -14.63 34.34
CA SER A 36 -25.45 -13.37 35.07
C SER A 36 -24.84 -13.53 36.47
N CYS A 37 -24.20 -12.48 36.98
CA CYS A 37 -24.46 -12.00 38.34
C CYS A 37 -23.87 -10.61 38.57
N ILE A 38 -24.72 -9.79 39.15
CA ILE A 38 -24.50 -8.46 39.69
C ILE A 38 -23.44 -8.52 40.80
N ASN A 39 -22.50 -7.59 40.81
CA ASN A 39 -22.09 -6.98 42.07
C ASN A 39 -21.43 -5.61 41.88
N GLN A 40 -22.11 -4.62 42.46
CA GLN A 40 -21.58 -3.29 42.74
C GLN A 40 -20.38 -3.41 43.70
N ARG A 41 -19.28 -2.75 43.39
CA ARG A 41 -18.37 -2.23 44.42
C ARG A 41 -17.95 -0.81 44.07
N GLN A 42 -18.45 0.09 44.91
CA GLN A 42 -17.97 1.44 45.10
C GLN A 42 -16.48 1.42 45.45
N VAL A 43 -15.69 2.29 44.84
CA VAL A 43 -14.42 2.75 45.44
C VAL A 43 -14.45 4.26 45.46
N SER A 44 -14.51 4.79 46.67
CA SER A 44 -14.49 6.21 46.99
C SER A 44 -13.04 6.70 47.15
N THR A 45 -12.87 7.95 46.69
CA THR A 45 -12.00 9.02 47.20
C THR A 45 -10.52 8.71 47.56
N LYS A 46 -9.61 9.46 46.92
CA LYS A 46 -8.94 10.61 47.55
C LYS A 46 -8.08 11.39 46.55
N ARG A 47 -8.50 12.63 46.28
CA ARG A 47 -7.68 13.72 45.76
C ARG A 47 -6.53 13.98 46.73
N LYS A 48 -5.29 14.07 46.23
CA LYS A 48 -4.20 14.80 46.87
C LYS A 48 -3.97 16.10 46.11
N GLN A 49 -4.04 17.21 46.83
CA GLN A 49 -3.65 18.54 46.38
C GLN A 49 -2.12 18.64 46.22
N PRO A 50 -1.61 19.58 45.42
CA PRO A 50 -0.18 19.81 45.26
C PRO A 50 0.37 20.69 46.39
N VAL A 51 1.58 20.39 46.84
CA VAL A 51 2.37 21.21 47.76
C VAL A 51 3.30 22.09 46.94
N GLU A 52 3.18 23.40 47.12
CA GLU A 52 4.14 24.41 46.72
C GLU A 52 5.47 24.20 47.46
N MET A 53 6.60 24.23 46.74
CA MET A 53 7.89 24.52 47.35
C MET A 53 8.66 25.55 46.52
N LYS A 54 9.20 26.49 47.28
CA LYS A 54 9.82 27.75 46.91
C LYS A 54 11.14 27.57 46.16
N ALA A 55 11.43 28.54 45.31
CA ALA A 55 12.76 28.82 44.78
C ALA A 55 13.60 29.54 45.85
N GLU A 56 14.85 29.10 46.03
CA GLU A 56 15.93 29.91 46.59
C GLU A 56 17.20 29.66 45.77
N ASP A 57 17.80 30.76 45.32
CA ASP A 57 19.13 30.86 44.72
C ASP A 57 20.22 30.64 45.77
N ALA A 58 21.37 30.07 45.37
CA ALA A 58 22.71 30.54 45.74
C ALA A 58 23.83 29.61 45.22
N THR A 59 24.60 30.15 44.25
CA THR A 59 26.07 30.22 44.20
C THR A 59 26.96 29.00 44.53
N GLY A 60 27.81 28.63 43.57
CA GLY A 60 29.28 28.66 43.72
C GLY A 60 29.98 27.49 44.44
N GLY A 61 30.85 26.78 43.72
CA GLY A 61 31.84 25.87 44.32
C GLY A 61 32.55 24.96 43.33
N GLU A 62 33.81 25.29 43.03
CA GLU A 62 34.71 24.56 42.14
C GLU A 62 35.13 23.16 42.62
N ALA A 63 35.36 22.30 41.62
CA ALA A 63 36.40 21.27 41.47
C ALA A 63 36.75 20.34 42.64
N LYS A 64 36.57 19.03 42.41
CA LYS A 64 37.64 18.03 42.63
C LYS A 64 37.49 16.78 41.75
N LYS A 65 38.60 16.50 41.07
CA LYS A 65 38.92 15.36 40.20
C LYS A 65 39.06 14.10 41.06
N VAL A 66 38.35 13.01 40.74
CA VAL A 66 38.72 11.66 41.20
C VAL A 66 38.58 10.68 40.03
N GLN A 67 39.72 10.07 39.68
CA GLN A 67 39.84 8.98 38.72
C GLN A 67 39.36 7.67 39.35
N GLY A 68 38.43 6.97 38.69
CA GLY A 68 38.00 5.61 39.04
C GLY A 68 38.18 4.67 37.85
N LYS A 69 39.01 3.64 38.03
CA LYS A 69 39.42 2.66 37.02
C LYS A 69 38.32 1.64 36.68
N LYS A 70 38.41 1.12 35.45
CA LYS A 70 37.64 0.06 34.79
C LYS A 70 37.47 -1.22 35.61
N ALA A 71 36.30 -1.85 35.49
CA ALA A 71 36.13 -3.30 35.54
C ALA A 71 35.21 -3.74 34.38
N LYS A 72 35.75 -4.56 33.45
CA LYS A 72 35.01 -5.23 32.38
C LYS A 72 34.56 -6.60 32.90
N SER A 73 33.26 -6.87 32.97
CA SER A 73 32.74 -8.23 33.13
C SER A 73 32.48 -8.84 31.74
N LYS A 74 33.04 -10.04 31.52
CA LYS A 74 32.78 -10.89 30.35
C LYS A 74 31.45 -11.60 30.56
N VAL A 75 30.54 -11.55 29.58
CA VAL A 75 29.36 -12.43 29.50
C VAL A 75 29.45 -13.23 28.20
N SER A 76 29.12 -14.52 28.33
CA SER A 76 29.31 -15.60 27.38
C SER A 76 28.45 -15.50 26.12
N THR A 77 29.05 -15.88 25.00
CA THR A 77 28.44 -16.05 23.68
C THR A 77 27.61 -17.33 23.62
N SER A 78 26.30 -17.18 23.46
CA SER A 78 25.38 -18.23 23.00
C SER A 78 25.33 -18.24 21.47
N GLN A 79 25.46 -19.43 20.89
CA GLN A 79 25.59 -19.71 19.45
C GLN A 79 24.29 -19.38 18.71
N ARG A 80 24.37 -18.60 17.62
CA ARG A 80 23.30 -18.40 16.63
C ARG A 80 23.45 -19.42 15.50
N PRO A 81 22.36 -20.00 14.97
CA PRO A 81 22.43 -20.89 13.83
C PRO A 81 22.76 -20.14 12.53
N ASP A 82 23.38 -20.89 11.63
CA ASP A 82 24.15 -20.45 10.47
C ASP A 82 23.29 -19.81 9.35
N LYS A 83 23.72 -18.65 8.84
CA LYS A 83 23.03 -17.88 7.78
C LYS A 83 23.12 -18.52 6.38
N LYS A 84 23.96 -19.54 6.22
CA LYS A 84 24.32 -20.11 4.90
C LYS A 84 23.21 -20.91 4.22
N GLN A 85 22.25 -21.46 4.96
CA GLN A 85 21.21 -22.32 4.36
C GLN A 85 20.03 -21.56 3.71
N LYS A 86 19.93 -20.23 3.87
CA LYS A 86 18.81 -19.44 3.29
C LYS A 86 19.15 -18.72 1.99
N THR A 87 20.43 -18.58 1.64
CA THR A 87 20.88 -17.90 0.41
C THR A 87 20.70 -18.77 -0.84
N GLU A 88 20.68 -20.09 -0.70
CA GLU A 88 20.57 -21.03 -1.84
C GLU A 88 19.22 -20.96 -2.56
N HIS A 89 18.16 -20.44 -1.91
CA HIS A 89 16.84 -20.32 -2.54
C HIS A 89 16.69 -19.11 -3.48
N ILE A 90 17.63 -18.14 -3.45
CA ILE A 90 17.54 -16.86 -4.19
C ILE A 90 18.48 -16.85 -5.40
N GLU A 91 19.56 -17.64 -5.39
CA GLU A 91 20.61 -17.62 -6.41
C GLU A 91 20.18 -18.17 -7.78
N GLY A 92 19.04 -18.87 -7.87
CA GLY A 92 18.55 -19.45 -9.13
C GLY A 92 17.96 -18.47 -10.14
N PHE A 93 17.75 -17.19 -9.78
CA PHE A 93 16.97 -16.25 -10.60
C PHE A 93 17.79 -15.17 -11.35
N ILE A 94 19.11 -15.19 -11.25
CA ILE A 94 19.95 -14.08 -11.71
C ILE A 94 20.83 -14.52 -12.86
N LYS A 95 20.51 -14.08 -14.09
CA LYS A 95 21.53 -13.82 -15.13
C LYS A 95 21.04 -12.90 -16.25
N PHE A 96 21.80 -11.80 -16.39
CA PHE A 96 22.04 -10.94 -17.57
C PHE A 96 20.95 -9.93 -17.98
N ILE A 97 21.30 -8.62 -17.93
CA ILE A 97 20.48 -7.50 -18.43
C ILE A 97 21.30 -6.71 -19.47
N PRO A 98 21.02 -6.85 -20.79
CA PRO A 98 21.64 -6.07 -21.87
C PRO A 98 21.12 -4.63 -21.97
N ASP A 99 21.61 -3.87 -22.95
CA ASP A 99 21.11 -2.55 -23.39
C ASP A 99 19.57 -2.49 -23.51
N TYR A 100 18.99 -1.38 -23.05
CA TYR A 100 17.55 -1.04 -23.01
C TYR A 100 16.78 -1.33 -24.30
N LYS A 101 17.38 -1.09 -25.48
CA LYS A 101 16.71 -1.38 -26.76
C LYS A 101 16.69 -2.88 -27.06
N THR A 102 17.78 -3.58 -26.76
CA THR A 102 17.92 -5.03 -26.93
C THR A 102 17.12 -5.83 -25.89
N LEU A 103 16.83 -5.25 -24.71
CA LEU A 103 15.97 -5.83 -23.67
C LEU A 103 14.50 -5.90 -24.08
N LEU A 104 14.01 -4.86 -24.78
CA LEU A 104 12.64 -4.82 -25.27
C LEU A 104 12.42 -5.86 -26.39
N GLU A 105 13.41 -6.05 -27.28
CA GLU A 105 13.34 -7.00 -28.40
C GLU A 105 13.50 -8.47 -27.98
N ARG A 106 14.41 -8.79 -27.02
CA ARG A 106 14.67 -10.19 -26.60
C ARG A 106 13.66 -10.79 -25.62
N ALA A 107 12.94 -9.97 -24.87
CA ALA A 107 11.96 -10.48 -23.91
C ALA A 107 10.68 -11.02 -24.58
N GLY A 108 10.53 -10.88 -25.91
CA GLY A 108 9.28 -11.18 -26.62
C GLY A 108 8.10 -10.31 -26.13
N LEU A 109 8.38 -9.29 -25.32
CA LEU A 109 7.38 -8.41 -24.73
C LEU A 109 7.15 -7.26 -25.68
N SER A 110 6.14 -7.45 -26.53
CA SER A 110 5.40 -6.34 -27.10
C SER A 110 4.81 -5.48 -25.96
N ILE A 111 4.61 -4.18 -26.20
CA ILE A 111 4.01 -3.24 -25.24
C ILE A 111 2.50 -3.56 -25.14
N ALA A 112 2.18 -4.69 -24.53
CA ALA A 112 0.81 -4.98 -24.11
C ALA A 112 0.62 -4.34 -22.73
N SER A 113 0.51 -3.01 -22.74
CA SER A 113 0.31 -2.15 -21.57
C SER A 113 -0.97 -2.45 -20.77
N ASP A 114 -1.89 -3.23 -21.35
CA ASP A 114 -3.16 -3.64 -20.73
C ASP A 114 -3.09 -4.96 -19.93
N VAL A 115 -1.95 -5.66 -19.92
CA VAL A 115 -1.89 -7.02 -19.32
C VAL A 115 -1.46 -7.02 -17.85
N ILE A 116 -0.80 -5.97 -17.36
CA ILE A 116 -0.30 -5.93 -15.98
C ILE A 116 -1.40 -5.48 -15.03
N LEU A 117 -2.18 -6.43 -14.54
CA LEU A 117 -3.17 -6.18 -13.50
C LEU A 117 -2.51 -5.81 -12.16
N PRO A 118 -3.21 -5.04 -11.29
CA PRO A 118 -2.76 -4.78 -9.92
C PRO A 118 -2.40 -6.06 -9.15
N VAL A 119 -1.43 -6.03 -8.25
CA VAL A 119 -1.17 -7.23 -7.44
C VAL A 119 -2.34 -7.48 -6.48
N VAL A 120 -2.81 -8.73 -6.42
CA VAL A 120 -3.81 -9.23 -5.46
C VAL A 120 -3.30 -10.55 -4.87
N SER A 121 -3.24 -10.66 -3.54
CA SER A 121 -2.64 -11.80 -2.86
C SER A 121 -3.59 -12.98 -2.62
N GLY A 122 -4.90 -12.84 -2.89
CA GLY A 122 -5.89 -13.91 -2.74
C GLY A 122 -6.68 -13.93 -1.43
N ASN A 123 -7.37 -15.04 -1.14
CA ASN A 123 -8.33 -15.17 -0.03
C ASN A 123 -7.69 -15.38 1.36
N PRO A 124 -8.39 -15.06 2.48
CA PRO A 124 -9.80 -14.63 2.60
C PRO A 124 -10.02 -13.10 2.68
N SER A 125 -8.98 -12.28 2.60
CA SER A 125 -9.12 -10.82 2.54
C SER A 125 -8.00 -10.17 1.72
N GLY A 126 -6.79 -10.73 1.76
CA GLY A 126 -5.73 -10.53 0.76
C GLY A 126 -5.26 -9.11 0.52
N TRP A 127 -3.98 -8.85 0.76
CA TRP A 127 -3.37 -7.60 0.30
C TRP A 127 -3.50 -7.45 -1.20
N ARG A 128 -3.74 -6.21 -1.59
CA ARG A 128 -3.76 -5.81 -2.98
C ARG A 128 -3.40 -4.37 -3.09
N GLU A 129 -2.95 -3.98 -4.26
CA GLU A 129 -2.78 -2.58 -4.55
C GLU A 129 -4.14 -1.89 -4.67
N ARG A 130 -4.16 -0.58 -4.42
CA ARG A 130 -5.34 0.26 -4.57
C ARG A 130 -5.08 1.33 -5.62
N TRP A 131 -4.89 0.89 -6.87
CA TRP A 131 -4.93 1.79 -8.02
C TRP A 131 -6.36 2.20 -8.37
N ALA A 132 -7.31 1.29 -8.15
CA ALA A 132 -8.75 1.50 -8.27
C ALA A 132 -9.46 1.05 -7.00
N SER A 133 -10.72 1.48 -6.84
CA SER A 133 -11.54 1.07 -5.70
C SER A 133 -11.98 -0.39 -5.80
N VAL A 134 -12.29 -0.99 -4.65
CA VAL A 134 -12.67 -2.41 -4.56
C VAL A 134 -14.01 -2.55 -3.86
N CYS A 135 -14.98 -3.20 -4.49
CA CYS A 135 -16.27 -3.45 -3.84
C CYS A 135 -16.15 -4.51 -2.73
N ASP A 136 -17.10 -4.50 -1.80
CA ASP A 136 -17.11 -5.43 -0.66
C ASP A 136 -17.02 -6.91 -1.07
N ASP A 137 -17.72 -7.30 -2.14
CA ASP A 137 -17.75 -8.68 -2.63
C ASP A 137 -16.37 -9.12 -3.14
N CYS A 138 -15.77 -8.33 -4.03
CA CYS A 138 -14.44 -8.62 -4.58
C CYS A 138 -13.35 -8.59 -3.50
N PHE A 139 -13.50 -7.72 -2.49
CA PHE A 139 -12.60 -7.70 -1.34
C PHE A 139 -12.67 -9.00 -0.55
N LYS A 140 -13.88 -9.39 -0.11
CA LYS A 140 -14.11 -10.63 0.67
C LYS A 140 -13.73 -11.90 -0.08
N ARG A 141 -13.83 -11.89 -1.42
CA ARG A 141 -13.47 -13.01 -2.29
C ARG A 141 -12.01 -13.03 -2.70
N GLY A 142 -11.20 -12.04 -2.30
CA GLY A 142 -9.77 -12.07 -2.61
C GLY A 142 -9.43 -11.91 -4.09
N ILE A 143 -10.32 -11.32 -4.91
CA ILE A 143 -10.19 -11.24 -6.37
C ILE A 143 -10.02 -9.81 -6.89
N HIS A 144 -9.63 -9.69 -8.16
CA HIS A 144 -9.69 -8.45 -8.90
C HIS A 144 -11.12 -7.90 -8.98
N CYS A 145 -11.24 -6.58 -8.85
CA CYS A 145 -12.51 -5.87 -8.95
C CYS A 145 -12.55 -5.11 -10.28
N SER A 146 -13.53 -5.43 -11.12
CA SER A 146 -13.84 -4.69 -12.36
C SER A 146 -15.03 -3.73 -12.19
N HIS A 147 -15.63 -3.64 -10.99
CA HIS A 147 -16.81 -2.80 -10.73
C HIS A 147 -16.50 -1.31 -10.57
N TYR A 148 -15.22 -0.95 -10.44
CA TYR A 148 -14.77 0.42 -10.38
C TYR A 148 -13.71 0.64 -11.45
N ASP A 149 -13.96 1.62 -12.31
CA ASP A 149 -12.97 2.09 -13.26
C ASP A 149 -11.74 2.65 -12.53
N GLU A 150 -10.57 2.39 -13.11
CA GLU A 150 -9.33 3.03 -12.70
C GLU A 150 -9.34 4.49 -13.18
N LYS A 151 -8.95 5.41 -12.29
CA LYS A 151 -9.01 6.86 -12.53
C LYS A 151 -7.69 7.51 -12.19
N PRO A 152 -7.37 8.67 -12.80
CA PRO A 152 -6.21 9.47 -12.43
C PRO A 152 -6.21 9.76 -10.93
N LEU A 153 -5.09 9.51 -10.27
CA LEU A 153 -4.94 9.73 -8.85
C LEU A 153 -4.50 11.18 -8.57
N LYS A 154 -4.96 11.74 -7.45
CA LYS A 154 -4.41 12.98 -6.88
C LYS A 154 -3.14 12.68 -6.10
N LEU A 155 -3.15 11.56 -5.38
CA LEU A 155 -2.06 11.12 -4.53
C LEU A 155 -1.88 9.60 -4.65
N LEU A 156 -0.65 9.16 -4.89
CA LEU A 156 -0.23 7.77 -4.71
C LEU A 156 0.67 7.67 -3.47
N LEU A 157 0.20 6.97 -2.44
CA LEU A 157 0.99 6.65 -1.25
C LEU A 157 1.80 5.37 -1.50
N LEU A 158 3.12 5.47 -1.43
CA LEU A 158 4.04 4.41 -1.85
C LEU A 158 4.88 3.91 -0.66
N GLY A 159 4.55 2.70 -0.21
CA GLY A 159 5.31 2.02 0.84
C GLY A 159 6.45 1.16 0.32
N HIS A 160 7.16 0.52 1.24
CA HIS A 160 8.30 -0.34 0.93
C HIS A 160 7.83 -1.72 0.43
N ASN A 161 7.11 -2.44 1.29
CA ASN A 161 6.53 -3.76 1.05
C ASN A 161 5.48 -4.01 2.16
N PRO A 162 4.36 -4.69 1.88
CA PRO A 162 3.37 -5.01 2.91
C PRO A 162 3.95 -5.87 4.04
N SER A 163 3.65 -5.48 5.28
CA SER A 163 3.93 -6.34 6.44
C SER A 163 3.09 -7.64 6.38
N GLN A 164 3.49 -8.67 7.11
CA GLN A 164 2.70 -9.91 7.19
C GLN A 164 1.25 -9.65 7.60
N LYS A 165 1.03 -8.78 8.59
CA LYS A 165 -0.32 -8.41 9.03
C LYS A 165 -1.12 -7.72 7.92
N THR A 166 -0.48 -6.79 7.21
CA THR A 166 -1.05 -6.10 6.04
C THR A 166 -1.42 -7.08 4.93
N TRP A 167 -0.55 -8.07 4.69
CA TRP A 167 -0.75 -9.15 3.73
C TRP A 167 -2.00 -9.97 4.03
N GLU A 168 -2.14 -10.40 5.28
CA GLU A 168 -3.23 -11.27 5.74
C GLU A 168 -4.60 -10.57 5.74
N VAL A 169 -4.67 -9.34 6.27
CA VAL A 169 -5.96 -8.64 6.47
C VAL A 169 -6.41 -7.85 5.25
N GLY A 170 -5.54 -7.68 4.25
CA GLY A 170 -5.84 -6.92 3.04
C GLY A 170 -5.93 -5.40 3.21
N VAL A 171 -5.50 -4.87 4.37
CA VAL A 171 -5.52 -3.44 4.69
C VAL A 171 -4.08 -2.92 4.76
N ALA A 172 -3.78 -1.93 3.91
CA ALA A 172 -2.50 -1.24 3.90
C ALA A 172 -2.18 -0.69 5.30
N TYR A 173 -0.93 -0.86 5.72
CA TYR A 173 -0.46 -0.42 7.04
C TYR A 173 -1.28 -0.98 8.22
N GLY A 174 -1.98 -2.11 8.07
CA GLY A 174 -2.86 -2.71 9.08
C GLY A 174 -2.21 -3.23 10.38
N ASN A 175 -0.94 -2.96 10.65
CA ASN A 175 -0.33 -3.26 11.95
C ASN A 175 -0.79 -2.21 12.98
N PRO A 176 -1.27 -2.59 14.19
CA PRO A 176 -1.75 -1.63 15.20
C PRO A 176 -0.73 -0.59 15.66
N SER A 177 0.57 -0.91 15.60
CA SER A 177 1.64 0.04 15.94
C SER A 177 1.95 1.05 14.82
N ASN A 178 1.32 0.87 13.65
CA ASN A 178 1.50 1.74 12.50
C ASN A 178 0.56 2.95 12.60
N ARG A 179 1.13 4.15 12.48
CA ARG A 179 0.43 5.43 12.65
C ARG A 179 -0.13 5.98 11.35
N PHE A 180 -0.01 5.26 10.23
CA PHE A 180 -0.36 5.76 8.89
C PHE A 180 -1.76 6.36 8.86
N TRP A 181 -2.75 5.59 9.29
CA TRP A 181 -4.15 6.02 9.29
C TRP A 181 -4.44 7.16 10.28
N THR A 182 -3.71 7.24 11.38
CA THR A 182 -3.80 8.38 12.33
C THR A 182 -3.19 9.64 11.70
N LEU A 183 -2.05 9.53 11.03
CA LEU A 183 -1.37 10.65 10.37
C LEU A 183 -2.23 11.20 9.23
N LEU A 184 -2.86 10.34 8.43
CA LEU A 184 -3.78 10.79 7.37
C LEU A 184 -4.99 11.55 7.93
N ARG A 185 -5.55 11.12 9.07
CA ARG A 185 -6.66 11.84 9.73
C ARG A 185 -6.21 13.17 10.30
N LYS A 186 -5.11 13.18 11.06
CA LYS A 186 -4.56 14.39 11.68
C LYS A 186 -4.15 15.46 10.67
N SER A 187 -3.70 15.03 9.49
CA SER A 187 -3.37 15.94 8.39
C SER A 187 -4.56 16.30 7.52
N GLU A 188 -5.75 15.76 7.77
CA GLU A 188 -6.95 15.94 6.93
C GLU A 188 -6.82 15.44 5.48
N ILE A 189 -5.73 14.70 5.15
CA ILE A 189 -5.61 13.96 3.88
C ILE A 189 -6.72 12.92 3.78
N LEU A 190 -7.05 12.27 4.90
CA LEU A 190 -8.29 11.52 5.07
C LEU A 190 -9.32 12.47 5.74
N PRO A 191 -10.35 12.95 5.02
CA PRO A 191 -11.28 13.94 5.56
C PRO A 191 -12.12 13.39 6.71
N SER A 192 -12.55 14.28 7.61
CA SER A 192 -13.32 13.95 8.82
C SER A 192 -14.67 13.26 8.59
N LYS A 193 -15.19 13.25 7.35
CA LYS A 193 -16.35 12.43 6.98
C LYS A 193 -16.12 10.93 7.22
N TRP A 194 -14.86 10.50 7.16
CA TRP A 194 -14.44 9.14 7.49
C TRP A 194 -14.05 9.08 8.97
N ARG A 195 -14.92 8.49 9.77
CA ARG A 195 -14.78 8.48 11.23
C ARG A 195 -13.80 7.38 11.68
N GLU A 196 -13.50 7.35 12.97
CA GLU A 196 -12.65 6.30 13.55
C GLU A 196 -13.36 4.95 13.67
N ASP A 197 -14.69 4.95 13.79
CA ASP A 197 -15.55 3.78 13.86
C ASP A 197 -15.87 3.16 12.48
N ASP A 198 -15.57 3.88 11.40
CA ASP A 198 -15.66 3.34 10.05
C ASP A 198 -14.70 2.16 9.86
N GLN A 199 -15.20 1.11 9.22
CA GLN A 199 -14.42 -0.08 8.94
C GLN A 199 -13.22 0.25 8.05
N LEU A 200 -12.02 0.17 8.60
CA LEU A 200 -10.79 0.65 7.95
C LEU A 200 -10.55 0.02 6.57
N TRP A 201 -10.93 -1.25 6.39
CA TRP A 201 -10.83 -1.93 5.09
C TRP A 201 -11.74 -1.29 4.03
N ARG A 202 -12.93 -0.79 4.40
CA ARG A 202 -13.82 -0.06 3.49
C ARG A 202 -13.20 1.27 3.09
N ILE A 203 -12.67 2.02 4.05
CA ILE A 203 -11.96 3.28 3.77
C ILE A 203 -10.83 3.00 2.78
N ASN A 204 -9.94 2.05 3.12
CA ASN A 204 -8.82 1.65 2.26
C ASN A 204 -9.28 1.28 0.84
N ASN A 205 -10.42 0.59 0.69
CA ASN A 205 -10.94 0.17 -0.59
C ASN A 205 -11.57 1.29 -1.41
N MET A 206 -12.10 2.33 -0.77
CA MET A 206 -12.87 3.39 -1.44
C MET A 206 -12.06 4.66 -1.72
N MET A 207 -10.91 4.84 -1.07
CA MET A 207 -10.03 6.01 -1.24
C MET A 207 -9.71 6.36 -2.71
N PRO A 208 -9.42 5.41 -3.63
CA PRO A 208 -9.15 5.78 -5.03
C PRO A 208 -10.33 6.49 -5.69
N HIS A 209 -11.54 5.92 -5.58
CA HIS A 209 -12.73 6.50 -6.20
C HIS A 209 -13.23 7.77 -5.48
N GLU A 210 -13.22 7.79 -4.15
CA GLU A 210 -13.81 8.90 -3.39
C GLU A 210 -12.88 10.08 -3.19
N LEU A 211 -11.57 9.83 -3.11
CA LEU A 211 -10.58 10.86 -2.78
C LEU A 211 -9.53 11.04 -3.88
N GLY A 212 -9.45 10.12 -4.85
CA GLY A 212 -8.33 10.08 -5.80
C GLY A 212 -7.03 9.67 -5.11
N ILE A 213 -7.09 8.89 -4.02
CA ILE A 213 -5.90 8.48 -3.28
C ILE A 213 -5.68 6.98 -3.46
N GLY A 214 -4.58 6.64 -4.12
CA GLY A 214 -4.14 5.26 -4.29
C GLY A 214 -3.09 4.85 -3.26
N ILE A 215 -2.96 3.54 -3.06
CA ILE A 215 -1.93 2.97 -2.18
C ILE A 215 -1.27 1.79 -2.90
N SER A 216 0.04 1.81 -2.96
CA SER A 216 0.87 0.73 -3.49
C SER A 216 2.15 0.60 -2.66
N ASP A 217 2.94 -0.42 -2.96
CA ASP A 217 4.25 -0.66 -2.40
C ASP A 217 5.25 -0.90 -3.55
N ILE A 218 6.53 -0.59 -3.32
CA ILE A 218 7.61 -0.91 -4.27
C ILE A 218 7.70 -2.43 -4.44
N GLY A 219 7.84 -3.16 -3.33
CA GLY A 219 7.71 -4.61 -3.26
C GLY A 219 6.27 -5.03 -2.98
N CYS A 220 5.83 -6.12 -3.59
CA CYS A 220 4.48 -6.66 -3.44
C CYS A 220 4.53 -8.13 -2.99
N PHE A 221 5.27 -8.41 -1.92
CA PHE A 221 5.57 -9.78 -1.45
C PHE A 221 5.05 -10.03 -0.03
N PRO A 222 4.64 -11.27 0.29
CA PRO A 222 4.15 -11.63 1.62
C PRO A 222 5.25 -11.51 2.68
N GLY A 223 4.99 -10.68 3.69
CA GLY A 223 5.83 -10.60 4.87
C GLY A 223 7.15 -9.87 4.61
N SER A 224 7.46 -8.89 5.44
CA SER A 224 8.78 -8.27 5.40
C SER A 224 9.09 -7.49 6.66
N ASP A 225 10.31 -7.64 7.15
CA ASP A 225 11.03 -6.51 7.72
C ASP A 225 11.77 -5.78 6.58
N ALA A 226 11.58 -4.46 6.44
CA ALA A 226 12.24 -3.68 5.39
C ALA A 226 13.78 -3.78 5.46
N ALA A 227 14.32 -4.13 6.63
CA ALA A 227 15.74 -4.38 6.83
C ALA A 227 16.27 -5.63 6.09
N GLU A 228 15.41 -6.58 5.73
CA GLU A 228 15.78 -7.86 5.11
C GLU A 228 16.06 -7.72 3.60
N PHE A 229 15.60 -6.64 2.98
CA PHE A 229 15.73 -6.42 1.54
C PHE A 229 16.90 -5.49 1.27
N GLY A 230 17.85 -5.99 0.47
CA GLY A 230 19.04 -5.27 0.02
C GLY A 230 18.79 -4.38 -1.20
N HIS A 231 19.83 -3.65 -1.61
CA HIS A 231 19.75 -2.69 -2.72
C HIS A 231 19.37 -3.35 -4.05
N ASP A 232 19.96 -4.50 -4.37
CA ASP A 232 19.68 -5.21 -5.63
C ASP A 232 18.21 -5.64 -5.76
N VAL A 233 17.61 -6.13 -4.66
CA VAL A 233 16.19 -6.50 -4.64
C VAL A 233 15.31 -5.27 -4.84
N MET A 234 15.66 -4.14 -4.22
CA MET A 234 14.93 -2.89 -4.41
C MET A 234 15.04 -2.36 -5.84
N LEU A 235 16.17 -2.56 -6.53
CA LEU A 235 16.31 -2.22 -7.95
C LEU A 235 15.44 -3.11 -8.84
N GLN A 236 15.28 -4.39 -8.51
CA GLN A 236 14.33 -5.26 -9.23
C GLN A 236 12.89 -4.82 -8.99
N TRP A 237 12.51 -4.59 -7.74
CA TRP A 237 11.18 -4.11 -7.38
C TRP A 237 10.88 -2.72 -7.97
N ARG A 238 11.89 -1.86 -8.17
CA ARG A 238 11.76 -0.61 -8.91
C ARG A 238 11.25 -0.86 -10.33
N GLU A 239 11.84 -1.80 -11.06
CA GLU A 239 11.41 -2.12 -12.43
C GLU A 239 9.97 -2.62 -12.46
N ASP A 240 9.60 -3.48 -11.52
CA ASP A 240 8.25 -4.03 -11.46
C ASP A 240 7.22 -2.98 -11.04
N PHE A 241 7.56 -2.11 -10.07
CA PHE A 241 6.74 -0.95 -9.76
C PHE A 241 6.57 -0.04 -10.97
N TYR A 242 7.62 0.23 -11.74
CA TYR A 242 7.54 1.10 -12.91
C TYR A 242 6.65 0.52 -14.01
N LYS A 243 6.67 -0.80 -14.20
CA LYS A 243 5.73 -1.47 -15.11
C LYS A 243 4.28 -1.30 -14.64
N ARG A 244 4.01 -1.54 -13.35
CA ARG A 244 2.67 -1.36 -12.76
C ARG A 244 2.19 0.09 -12.84
N ALA A 245 3.07 1.05 -12.56
CA ALA A 245 2.81 2.48 -12.64
C ALA A 245 2.44 2.93 -14.06
N ARG A 246 3.17 2.48 -15.09
CA ARG A 246 2.81 2.76 -16.48
C ARG A 246 1.49 2.09 -16.86
N ALA A 247 1.29 0.83 -16.46
CA ALA A 247 0.03 0.13 -16.74
C ALA A 247 -1.19 0.84 -16.12
N HIS A 248 -1.04 1.49 -14.96
CA HIS A 248 -2.08 2.36 -14.39
C HIS A 248 -2.44 3.51 -15.35
N LEU A 249 -1.46 4.20 -15.93
CA LEU A 249 -1.72 5.30 -16.88
C LEU A 249 -2.50 4.81 -18.10
N HIS A 250 -2.08 3.69 -18.68
CA HIS A 250 -2.75 3.10 -19.83
C HIS A 250 -4.19 2.70 -19.50
N ARG A 251 -4.43 2.02 -18.37
CA ARG A 251 -5.81 1.66 -17.95
C ARG A 251 -6.69 2.89 -17.76
N CYS A 252 -6.16 3.97 -17.18
CA CYS A 252 -6.88 5.24 -17.06
C CYS A 252 -7.22 5.85 -18.44
N CYS A 253 -6.28 5.85 -19.39
CA CYS A 253 -6.53 6.31 -20.75
C CYS A 253 -7.59 5.46 -21.47
N SER A 254 -7.52 4.14 -21.36
CA SER A 254 -8.48 3.20 -21.95
C SER A 254 -9.90 3.44 -21.44
N VAL A 255 -10.07 3.66 -20.13
CA VAL A 255 -11.36 4.02 -19.52
C VAL A 255 -11.93 5.31 -20.12
N LEU A 256 -11.09 6.34 -20.31
CA LEU A 256 -11.54 7.62 -20.87
C LEU A 256 -11.98 7.48 -22.32
N LYS A 257 -11.18 6.84 -23.18
CA LYS A 257 -11.52 6.63 -24.59
C LYS A 257 -12.83 5.85 -24.73
N ASN A 258 -12.95 4.73 -24.01
CA ASN A 258 -14.18 3.91 -24.00
C ASN A 258 -15.40 4.73 -23.55
N GLY A 259 -15.22 5.62 -22.57
CA GLY A 259 -16.26 6.54 -22.12
C GLY A 259 -16.69 7.56 -23.18
N GLU A 260 -15.75 8.10 -23.95
CA GLU A 260 -16.02 9.06 -25.04
C GLU A 260 -16.70 8.41 -26.24
N GLU A 261 -16.24 7.22 -26.65
CA GLU A 261 -16.85 6.46 -27.75
C GLU A 261 -18.28 6.06 -27.44
N ASN A 262 -18.53 5.57 -26.22
CA ASN A 262 -19.89 5.23 -25.77
C ASN A 262 -20.83 6.46 -25.79
N LYS A 263 -20.31 7.65 -25.47
CA LYS A 263 -21.09 8.91 -25.58
C LYS A 263 -21.37 9.28 -27.04
N LYS A 264 -20.40 9.14 -27.95
CA LYS A 264 -20.57 9.39 -29.39
C LYS A 264 -21.61 8.44 -30.01
N ARG A 265 -21.52 7.13 -29.72
CA ARG A 265 -22.48 6.11 -30.20
C ARG A 265 -23.91 6.40 -29.73
N LYS A 266 -24.09 6.75 -28.44
CA LYS A 266 -25.39 7.16 -27.89
C LYS A 266 -25.96 8.40 -28.58
N LYS A 267 -25.09 9.36 -28.94
CA LYS A 267 -25.50 10.58 -29.66
C LYS A 267 -25.95 10.29 -31.10
N ASN A 268 -25.31 9.33 -31.77
CA ASN A 268 -25.61 8.96 -33.16
C ASN A 268 -26.77 7.96 -33.31
N ASN A 269 -27.35 7.47 -32.21
CA ASN A 269 -28.40 6.42 -32.22
C ASN A 269 -28.00 5.18 -33.04
N GLU A 270 -26.70 4.88 -33.07
CA GLU A 270 -26.13 3.74 -33.81
C GLU A 270 -26.40 2.45 -33.04
N ARG A 271 -27.02 1.47 -33.71
CA ARG A 271 -27.11 0.09 -33.19
C ARG A 271 -25.74 -0.56 -33.32
N VAL A 272 -25.29 -1.21 -32.25
CA VAL A 272 -24.07 -2.02 -32.26
C VAL A 272 -24.26 -3.14 -33.28
N LYS A 273 -23.45 -3.13 -34.34
CA LYS A 273 -23.18 -4.34 -35.12
C LYS A 273 -22.06 -5.07 -34.40
N GLU A 274 -22.36 -6.25 -33.90
CA GLU A 274 -21.38 -7.20 -33.37
C GLU A 274 -20.76 -7.95 -34.55
N GLU A 275 -19.67 -7.43 -35.12
CA GLU A 275 -18.73 -8.18 -35.97
C GLU A 275 -17.34 -7.57 -35.70
N GLU A 276 -16.51 -8.23 -34.88
CA GLU A 276 -15.47 -9.19 -35.30
C GLU A 276 -14.39 -8.56 -36.19
N GLU A 277 -13.35 -8.06 -35.53
CA GLU A 277 -11.94 -8.47 -35.66
C GLU A 277 -11.13 -7.42 -34.90
N GLU A 278 -10.96 -7.67 -33.59
CA GLU A 278 -10.11 -6.87 -32.72
C GLU A 278 -8.66 -7.22 -33.06
N GLU A 279 -8.22 -6.74 -34.22
CA GLU A 279 -6.81 -6.73 -34.58
C GLU A 279 -6.12 -5.93 -33.48
N HIS A 280 -5.35 -6.65 -32.66
CA HIS A 280 -4.67 -6.20 -31.44
C HIS A 280 -3.60 -5.13 -31.77
N ARG A 281 -4.04 -3.99 -32.31
CA ARG A 281 -3.20 -2.81 -32.47
C ARG A 281 -2.97 -2.31 -31.06
N GLN A 282 -1.72 -2.40 -30.60
CA GLN A 282 -1.29 -1.81 -29.35
C GLN A 282 -1.62 -0.32 -29.44
N GLU A 283 -2.63 0.11 -28.67
CA GLU A 283 -2.97 1.51 -28.61
C GLU A 283 -1.87 2.24 -27.84
N GLU A 284 -0.98 2.88 -28.59
CA GLU A 284 -0.04 3.83 -28.02
C GLU A 284 -0.78 5.12 -27.68
N PHE A 285 -0.83 5.47 -26.39
CA PHE A 285 -1.31 6.77 -25.94
C PHE A 285 -0.20 7.81 -26.09
N SER A 286 -0.59 9.04 -26.45
CA SER A 286 0.32 10.18 -26.51
C SER A 286 0.86 10.56 -25.13
N ALA A 287 2.00 11.27 -25.11
CA ALA A 287 2.59 11.76 -23.87
C ALA A 287 1.63 12.66 -23.08
N ASP A 288 0.84 13.49 -23.77
CA ASP A 288 -0.16 14.38 -23.14
C ASP A 288 -1.33 13.60 -22.53
N GLU A 289 -1.77 12.50 -23.16
CA GLU A 289 -2.79 11.63 -22.59
C GLU A 289 -2.27 10.96 -21.31
N LEU A 290 -1.05 10.41 -21.34
CA LEU A 290 -0.42 9.79 -20.19
C LEU A 290 -0.18 10.80 -19.07
N ASP A 291 0.17 12.05 -19.41
CA ASP A 291 0.39 13.13 -18.45
C ASP A 291 -0.89 13.49 -17.67
N ARG A 292 -2.01 13.62 -18.38
CA ARG A 292 -3.31 13.85 -17.74
C ARG A 292 -3.74 12.71 -16.83
N MET A 293 -3.29 11.48 -17.11
CA MET A 293 -3.63 10.31 -16.29
C MET A 293 -2.69 10.10 -15.10
N ALA A 294 -1.54 10.79 -15.08
CA ALA A 294 -0.54 10.60 -14.05
C ALA A 294 -1.02 11.07 -12.67
N PRO A 295 -0.54 10.42 -11.59
CA PRO A 295 -0.78 10.94 -10.26
C PRO A 295 -0.20 12.35 -10.13
N ARG A 296 -0.96 13.30 -9.55
CA ARG A 296 -0.39 14.65 -9.30
C ARG A 296 0.76 14.60 -8.29
N ILE A 297 0.66 13.72 -7.28
CA ILE A 297 1.71 13.50 -6.29
C ILE A 297 1.96 12.00 -6.07
N VAL A 298 3.23 11.60 -6.00
CA VAL A 298 3.66 10.31 -5.45
C VAL A 298 4.40 10.55 -4.14
N ALA A 299 3.86 10.07 -3.03
CA ALA A 299 4.42 10.25 -1.70
C ALA A 299 4.96 8.94 -1.13
N PHE A 300 6.29 8.87 -1.01
CA PHE A 300 7.00 7.77 -0.36
C PHE A 300 6.81 7.82 1.15
N THR A 301 6.35 6.75 1.78
CA THR A 301 6.15 6.69 3.24
C THR A 301 7.44 6.34 4.02
N GLY A 302 8.58 6.84 3.56
CA GLY A 302 9.88 6.64 4.20
C GLY A 302 11.09 6.90 3.29
N LYS A 303 12.18 7.39 3.88
CA LYS A 303 13.46 7.69 3.18
C LYS A 303 14.18 6.44 2.64
N ARG A 304 14.07 5.30 3.34
CA ARG A 304 14.83 4.09 3.02
C ARG A 304 14.53 3.59 1.63
N HIS A 305 13.27 3.24 1.34
CA HIS A 305 12.90 2.69 0.04
C HIS A 305 13.13 3.69 -1.08
N TYR A 306 12.92 4.99 -0.85
CA TYR A 306 13.28 6.04 -1.80
C TYR A 306 14.77 6.00 -2.18
N SER A 307 15.66 6.04 -1.18
CA SER A 307 17.11 6.07 -1.40
C SER A 307 17.62 4.86 -2.19
N MET A 308 16.98 3.70 -1.99
CA MET A 308 17.34 2.43 -2.62
C MET A 308 16.90 2.32 -4.08
N LEU A 309 16.10 3.25 -4.60
CA LEU A 309 15.72 3.26 -6.02
C LEU A 309 16.80 3.86 -6.93
N PHE A 310 17.87 4.44 -6.37
CA PHE A 310 18.97 5.05 -7.12
C PHE A 310 20.09 4.04 -7.35
N GLN A 311 20.86 4.22 -8.43
CA GLN A 311 22.07 3.44 -8.70
C GLN A 311 23.20 4.39 -9.11
N PRO A 312 24.21 4.62 -8.24
CA PRO A 312 24.38 4.06 -6.90
C PRO A 312 23.29 4.52 -5.89
N GLN A 313 23.07 3.75 -4.82
CA GLN A 313 22.12 4.12 -3.76
C GLN A 313 22.47 5.50 -3.18
N LEU A 314 21.44 6.33 -2.91
CA LEU A 314 21.67 7.60 -2.20
C LEU A 314 22.14 7.34 -0.77
N LYS A 315 23.29 7.92 -0.40
CA LYS A 315 23.83 7.83 0.95
C LYS A 315 22.98 8.56 1.99
N LYS A 316 22.26 9.60 1.57
CA LYS A 316 21.42 10.43 2.42
C LYS A 316 20.25 11.00 1.62
N VAL A 317 19.13 11.14 2.31
CA VAL A 317 17.98 11.94 1.89
C VAL A 317 17.81 13.03 2.95
N ASP A 318 18.11 14.27 2.59
CA ASP A 318 18.31 15.35 3.55
C ASP A 318 17.01 15.77 4.23
N SER A 319 15.93 15.95 3.46
CA SER A 319 14.66 16.48 3.93
C SER A 319 13.50 15.48 3.79
N TYR A 320 12.41 15.76 4.48
CA TYR A 320 11.07 15.28 4.11
C TYR A 320 10.41 16.36 3.23
N GLY A 321 9.27 16.03 2.62
CA GLY A 321 8.56 16.92 1.71
C GLY A 321 8.90 16.67 0.25
N LYS A 322 8.62 17.65 -0.62
CA LYS A 322 8.88 17.60 -2.07
C LYS A 322 10.36 17.38 -2.38
N GLN A 323 10.64 16.61 -3.43
CA GLN A 323 11.97 16.25 -3.89
C GLN A 323 12.14 16.63 -5.37
N ASP A 324 13.30 17.17 -5.71
CA ASP A 324 13.66 17.49 -7.10
C ASP A 324 14.45 16.37 -7.77
N LEU A 325 15.24 15.62 -6.99
CA LEU A 325 16.07 14.54 -7.50
C LEU A 325 15.25 13.25 -7.59
N LEU A 326 14.83 12.85 -8.79
CA LEU A 326 14.03 11.64 -9.00
C LEU A 326 14.88 10.38 -9.24
N PRO A 327 14.39 9.19 -8.85
CA PRO A 327 15.05 7.94 -9.23
C PRO A 327 15.17 7.80 -10.76
N PRO A 328 16.25 7.16 -11.27
CA PRO A 328 16.46 7.01 -12.71
C PRO A 328 15.30 6.32 -13.41
N ARG A 329 14.92 6.82 -14.60
CA ARG A 329 13.78 6.31 -15.41
C ARG A 329 12.44 6.35 -14.68
N TRP A 330 12.23 7.37 -13.86
CA TRP A 330 10.97 7.64 -13.19
C TRP A 330 9.77 7.42 -14.14
N PRO A 331 8.73 6.66 -13.74
CA PRO A 331 7.72 6.15 -14.66
C PRO A 331 6.60 7.16 -14.94
N PHE A 332 6.65 8.33 -14.30
CA PHE A 332 5.65 9.38 -14.42
C PHE A 332 6.29 10.64 -15.03
N PRO A 333 5.50 11.50 -15.68
CA PRO A 333 5.97 12.75 -16.25
C PRO A 333 6.47 13.74 -15.19
N ALA A 334 7.13 14.80 -15.66
CA ALA A 334 7.68 15.86 -14.79
C ALA A 334 6.61 16.66 -14.03
N SER A 335 5.34 16.59 -14.46
CA SER A 335 4.20 17.20 -13.78
C SER A 335 3.82 16.49 -12.46
N THR A 336 4.26 15.23 -12.28
CA THR A 336 4.06 14.46 -11.05
C THR A 336 5.08 14.86 -10.00
N GLU A 337 4.62 15.47 -8.91
CA GLU A 337 5.49 15.79 -7.78
C GLU A 337 5.86 14.53 -7.01
N VAL A 338 7.11 14.46 -6.53
CA VAL A 338 7.57 13.36 -5.68
C VAL A 338 7.85 13.89 -4.28
N TRP A 339 7.25 13.24 -3.29
CA TRP A 339 7.32 13.62 -1.89
C TRP A 339 7.86 12.48 -1.05
N ILE A 340 8.57 12.81 0.03
CA ILE A 340 9.02 11.83 1.03
C ILE A 340 8.44 12.20 2.38
N LEU A 341 7.71 11.25 2.96
CA LEU A 341 7.12 11.36 4.28
C LEU A 341 7.92 10.56 5.30
N PRO A 342 7.86 10.94 6.59
CA PRO A 342 8.33 10.12 7.68
C PRO A 342 7.67 8.74 7.69
N SER A 343 8.42 7.71 8.11
CA SER A 343 7.84 6.38 8.20
C SER A 343 6.73 6.35 9.25
N PRO A 344 5.53 5.83 8.91
CA PRO A 344 4.44 5.72 9.87
C PRO A 344 4.63 4.55 10.84
N SER A 345 5.68 3.74 10.69
CA SER A 345 5.98 2.64 11.62
C SER A 345 6.26 3.16 13.03
N GLY A 346 5.65 2.53 14.03
CA GLY A 346 5.96 2.79 15.44
C GLY A 346 7.41 2.47 15.84
N ARG A 347 8.17 1.75 14.99
CA ARG A 347 9.60 1.48 15.19
C ARG A 347 10.50 2.69 14.86
N ALA A 348 9.99 3.67 14.12
CA ALA A 348 10.78 4.83 13.75
C ALA A 348 11.01 5.75 14.96
N ALA A 349 12.28 5.95 15.35
CA ALA A 349 12.67 6.83 16.44
C ALA A 349 12.57 8.30 16.00
N MET A 350 11.41 8.93 16.24
CA MET A 350 11.17 10.35 15.99
C MET A 350 9.99 10.85 16.81
N SER A 351 9.96 12.16 17.09
CA SER A 351 8.86 12.80 17.81
C SER A 351 7.55 12.73 17.02
N SER A 352 6.41 12.92 17.70
CA SER A 352 5.11 13.00 17.03
C SER A 352 5.03 14.21 16.11
N ALA A 353 5.54 15.37 16.55
CA ALA A 353 5.52 16.62 15.78
C ALA A 353 6.33 16.48 14.47
N ASP A 354 7.56 15.96 14.55
CA ASP A 354 8.39 15.75 13.35
C ASP A 354 7.78 14.75 12.37
N ARG A 355 6.95 13.82 12.89
CA ARG A 355 6.26 12.83 12.05
C ARG A 355 5.04 13.44 11.37
N GLU A 356 4.34 14.32 12.06
CA GLU A 356 3.09 14.94 11.61
C GLU A 356 3.34 16.08 10.62
N ALA A 357 4.39 16.89 10.81
CA ALA A 357 4.62 18.09 10.00
C ALA A 357 4.67 17.84 8.48
N PRO A 358 5.41 16.84 7.94
CA PRO A 358 5.42 16.62 6.50
C PRO A 358 4.08 16.10 5.93
N TYR A 359 3.24 15.48 6.75
CA TYR A 359 1.89 15.09 6.34
C TYR A 359 0.97 16.31 6.26
N LEU A 360 1.12 17.29 7.17
CA LEU A 360 0.40 18.55 7.12
C LEU A 360 0.79 19.37 5.89
N GLU A 361 2.08 19.46 5.58
CA GLU A 361 2.59 20.11 4.35
C GLU A 361 2.02 19.44 3.09
N LEU A 362 2.03 18.10 3.03
CA LEU A 362 1.43 17.37 1.91
C LEU A 362 -0.07 17.67 1.78
N SER A 363 -0.80 17.78 2.89
CA SER A 363 -2.21 18.14 2.89
C SER A 363 -2.45 19.54 2.33
N GLN A 364 -1.65 20.52 2.76
CA GLN A 364 -1.71 21.88 2.21
C GLN A 364 -1.48 21.88 0.70
N ARG A 365 -0.46 21.14 0.21
CA ARG A 365 -0.21 21.02 -1.22
C ARG A 365 -1.39 20.39 -1.97
N LEU A 366 -2.04 19.38 -1.41
CA LEU A 366 -3.24 18.76 -2.01
C LEU A 366 -4.43 19.71 -2.07
N LEU A 367 -4.52 20.70 -1.18
CA LEU A 367 -5.55 21.74 -1.23
C LEU A 367 -5.25 22.74 -2.35
N GLU A 368 -4.00 23.19 -2.48
CA GLU A 368 -3.56 24.07 -3.57
C GLU A 368 -3.85 23.45 -4.94
N LEU A 369 -3.52 22.17 -5.12
CA LEU A 369 -3.77 21.42 -6.36
C LEU A 369 -5.25 21.25 -6.73
N LYS A 370 -6.19 21.48 -5.80
CA LYS A 370 -7.63 21.50 -6.10
C LYS A 370 -8.11 22.87 -6.56
N SER A 371 -7.33 23.92 -6.28
CA SER A 371 -7.63 25.31 -6.64
C SER A 371 -7.04 25.71 -7.99
N GLU A 372 -6.04 24.97 -8.48
CA GLU A 372 -5.54 24.94 -9.86
C GLU A 372 -6.51 24.20 -10.79
#